data_AF-A0A258CAQ8-F1
#
_entry.id   AF-A0A258CAQ8-F1
#
_cell.length_a   1.000
_cell.length_b   1.000
_cell.length_c   1.000
_cell.angle_alpha   90.00
_cell.angle_beta   90.00
_cell.angle_gamma   90.00
#
_symmetry.space_group_name_H-M   'P 1'
#
loop_
_entity.id
_entity.type
_entity.pdbx_description
1 polymer ?
#
loop_
_entity_poly.entity_id
_entity_poly.type
_entity_poly.pdbx_seq_one_letter_code
_entity_poly.pdbx_strand_id
1 'polypeptide(L)' 'PAVPAVLVFEHGILRYAGPYASGPLCSASNSFLPALLSGQSRLPGSWLNGEAMACRCLVSPAS' A
#
# COMPACT_ATOMS: atom_id res chain seq x y z
N PRO A 1 -5.56 -11.68 1.54
CA PRO A 1 -5.63 -10.30 0.99
C PRO A 1 -4.82 -9.33 1.85
N ALA A 2 -4.00 -8.46 1.24
CA ALA A 2 -3.31 -7.41 1.98
C ALA A 2 -4.33 -6.41 2.56
N VAL A 3 -4.27 -6.18 3.87
CA VAL A 3 -5.15 -5.22 4.57
C VAL A 3 -4.27 -4.27 5.38
N PRO A 4 -4.44 -2.94 5.24
CA PRO A 4 -5.30 -2.26 4.28
C PRO A 4 -4.65 -2.24 2.88
N ALA A 5 -5.50 -2.36 1.85
CA ALA A 5 -5.11 -2.12 0.48
C ALA A 5 -5.27 -0.62 0.15
N VAL A 6 -4.33 -0.06 -0.59
CA VAL A 6 -4.33 1.32 -1.07
C VAL A 6 -4.41 1.33 -2.59
N LEU A 7 -5.24 2.22 -3.11
CA LEU A 7 -5.39 2.50 -4.52
C LEU A 7 -4.93 3.93 -4.78
N VAL A 8 -3.94 4.12 -5.65
CA VAL A 8 -3.48 5.45 -6.08
C VAL A 8 -3.82 5.66 -7.54
N PHE A 9 -4.56 6.73 -7.81
CA PHE A 9 -4.92 7.16 -9.15
C PHE A 9 -4.22 8.47 -9.47
N GLU A 10 -3.65 8.56 -10.66
CA GLU A 10 -3.05 9.77 -11.20
C GLU A 10 -3.68 10.04 -12.57
N HIS A 11 -4.31 11.21 -12.75
CA HIS A 11 -5.08 11.55 -13.95
C HIS A 11 -6.15 10.49 -14.33
N GLY A 12 -6.80 9.91 -13.32
CA GLY A 12 -7.81 8.85 -13.53
C GLY A 12 -7.24 7.48 -13.90
N ILE A 13 -5.91 7.34 -13.98
CA ILE A 13 -5.23 6.08 -14.28
C ILE A 13 -4.74 5.45 -12.97
N LEU A 14 -5.04 4.16 -12.77
CA LEU A 14 -4.54 3.39 -11.64
C LEU A 14 -3.01 3.25 -11.74
N ARG A 15 -2.30 3.83 -10.77
CA ARG A 15 -0.83 3.75 -10.66
C ARG A 15 -0.38 2.71 -9.64
N TYR A 16 -1.21 2.45 -8.64
CA TYR A 16 -0.90 1.54 -7.54
C TYR A 16 -2.16 0.87 -7.02
N ALA A 17 -2.10 -0.43 -6.81
CA ALA A 17 -3.06 -1.20 -6.03
C ALA A 17 -2.25 -2.15 -5.16
N GLY A 18 -2.25 -1.99 -3.85
CA GLY A 18 -1.33 -2.79 -3.05
C GLY A 18 -1.35 -2.50 -1.55
N PRO A 19 -0.45 -3.13 -0.80
CA PRO A 19 -0.35 -2.94 0.65
C PRO A 19 0.04 -1.49 0.99
N TYR A 20 -0.50 -0.93 2.07
CA TYR A 20 -0.06 0.39 2.54
C TYR A 20 1.44 0.45 2.90
N ALA A 21 1.95 -0.61 3.52
CA ALA A 21 3.31 -0.70 4.06
C ALA A 21 3.82 -2.15 4.06
N SER A 22 5.15 -2.33 4.15
CA SER A 22 5.80 -3.64 4.03
C SER A 22 5.85 -4.46 5.33
N GLY A 23 5.72 -3.81 6.49
CA GLY A 23 5.84 -4.48 7.79
C GLY A 23 4.50 -4.75 8.45
N PRO A 24 4.50 -5.65 9.46
CA PRO A 24 3.30 -6.25 10.00
C PRO A 24 2.35 -5.28 10.70
N LEU A 25 2.83 -4.10 11.08
CA LEU A 25 2.07 -3.10 11.84
C LEU A 25 1.53 -1.95 10.98
N CYS A 26 1.71 -2.00 9.66
CA CYS A 26 1.25 -0.94 8.77
C CYS A 26 1.70 0.47 9.18
N SER A 27 2.97 0.61 9.56
CA SER A 27 3.55 1.88 9.99
C SER A 27 3.80 2.83 8.82
N ALA A 28 3.72 4.14 9.06
CA ALA A 28 4.15 5.13 8.07
C ALA A 28 5.66 5.02 7.75
N SER A 29 6.47 4.56 8.72
CA SER A 29 7.92 4.42 8.58
C SER A 29 8.37 3.39 7.53
N ASN A 30 7.48 2.49 7.13
CA ASN A 30 7.71 1.49 6.09
C ASN A 30 6.61 1.51 5.01
N SER A 31 6.00 2.67 4.81
CA SER A 31 5.01 2.89 3.76
C SER A 31 5.63 2.81 2.36
N PHE A 32 4.87 2.26 1.41
CA PHE A 32 5.23 2.28 -0.01
C PHE A 32 4.91 3.62 -0.70
N LEU A 33 4.06 4.45 -0.09
CA LEU A 33 3.53 5.67 -0.74
C LEU A 33 4.59 6.74 -1.03
N PRO A 34 5.54 7.06 -0.13
CA PRO A 34 6.53 8.11 -0.41
C PRO A 34 7.36 7.83 -1.65
N ALA A 35 7.80 6.58 -1.83
CA ALA A 35 8.60 6.16 -2.98
C ALA A 35 7.78 6.06 -4.28
N LEU A 36 6.49 5.71 -4.17
CA LEU A 36 5.55 5.74 -5.29
C LEU A 36 5.27 7.17 -5.76
N LEU A 37 4.94 8.07 -4.83
CA LEU A 37 4.56 9.45 -5.11
C LEU A 37 5.75 10.31 -5.56
N SER A 38 6.97 9.98 -5.14
CA SER A 38 8.19 10.64 -5.61
C SER A 38 8.66 10.16 -6.99
N GLY A 39 8.00 9.18 -7.59
CA GLY A 39 8.39 8.57 -8.86
C GLY A 39 9.68 7.73 -8.79
N GLN A 40 10.25 7.54 -7.60
CA GLN A 40 11.44 6.70 -7.37
C GLN A 40 11.15 5.21 -7.54
N SER A 41 9.89 4.81 -7.40
CA SER A 41 9.42 3.45 -7.58
C SER A 41 8.51 3.36 -8.80
N ARG A 42 9.03 2.82 -9.91
CA ARG A 42 8.22 2.47 -11.07
C ARG A 42 7.90 0.99 -10.99
N LEU A 43 6.65 0.68 -10.67
CA LEU A 43 6.22 -0.71 -10.61
C LEU A 43 6.23 -1.30 -12.03
N PRO A 44 6.69 -2.54 -12.21
CA PRO A 44 6.77 -3.19 -13.53
C PRO A 44 5.39 -3.45 -14.16
N GLY A 45 4.30 -3.20 -13.43
CA GLY A 45 2.92 -3.31 -13.89
C GLY A 45 1.94 -2.96 -12.76
N SER A 46 0.67 -3.34 -12.92
CA SER A 46 -0.28 -3.32 -11.81
C SER A 46 0.22 -4.28 -10.74
N TRP A 47 0.66 -3.79 -9.59
CA TRP A 47 0.91 -4.65 -8.44
C TRP A 47 -0.44 -5.28 -8.09
N LEU A 48 -0.55 -6.60 -8.19
CA LEU A 48 -1.78 -7.30 -7.82
C LEU A 48 -1.62 -7.71 -6.37
N ASN A 49 -2.65 -7.45 -5.55
CA ASN A 49 -2.71 -7.69 -4.09
C ASN A 49 -2.36 -9.14 -3.63
N GLY A 50 -2.04 -10.06 -4.54
CA GLY A 50 -1.64 -11.44 -4.26
C GLY A 50 -0.21 -11.59 -3.74
N GLU A 51 0.73 -10.75 -4.17
CA GLU A 51 2.15 -10.81 -3.76
C GLU A 51 2.44 -10.08 -2.43
N ALA A 52 1.41 -9.48 -1.82
CA ALA A 52 1.56 -8.58 -0.69
C ALA A 52 1.25 -9.26 0.63
N MET A 53 2.21 -9.23 1.57
CA MET A 53 1.97 -9.60 2.97
C MET A 53 0.93 -8.66 3.59
N ALA A 54 -0.10 -9.23 4.21
CA ALA A 54 -1.11 -8.45 4.91
C ALA A 54 -0.56 -7.94 6.25
N CYS A 55 -0.77 -6.65 6.54
CA CYS A 55 -0.54 -6.14 7.88
C CYS A 55 -1.60 -6.68 8.84
N ARG A 56 -1.24 -6.81 10.13
CA ARG A 56 -2.20 -6.88 11.22
C ARG A 56 -2.58 -5.46 11.61
N CYS A 57 -3.74 -5.00 11.17
CA CYS A 57 -4.27 -3.73 11.64
C CYS A 57 -4.63 -3.87 13.12
N LEU A 58 -4.06 -3.03 13.99
CA LEU A 58 -4.57 -2.87 15.34
C LEU A 58 -5.93 -2.18 15.23
N VAL A 59 -7.01 -2.97 15.38
CA VAL A 59 -8.36 -2.41 15.52
C VAL A 59 -8.37 -1.55 16.78
N SER A 60 -8.47 -0.23 16.62
CA SER A 60 -8.74 0.64 17.75
C SER A 60 -10.15 0.32 18.25
N PRO A 61 -10.36 0.02 19.54
CA PRO A 61 -11.70 -0.17 20.05
C PRO A 61 -12.47 1.15 19.87
N ALA A 62 -13.63 1.09 19.22
CA ALA A 62 -14.51 2.24 19.08
C ALA A 62 -14.76 2.85 20.47
N SER A 63 -14.42 4.12 20.63
CA SER A 63 -14.80 4.92 21.80
C SER A 63 -16.21 5.45 21.65
#